data_AF-A0A1H9NTH1-F1
#
_entry.id   AF-A0A1H9NTH1-F1
#
_cell.length_a   1.000
_cell.length_b   1.000
_cell.length_c   1.000
_cell.angle_alpha   90.00
_cell.angle_beta   90.00
_cell.angle_gamma   90.00
#
_symmetry.space_group_name_H-M   'P 1'
#
loop_
_entity.id
_entity.type
_entity.pdbx_description
1 polymer ?
#
loop_
_entity_poly.entity_id
_entity_poly.type
_entity_poly.pdbx_seq_one_letter_code
_entity_poly.pdbx_strand_id
1 'polypeptide(L)'
;MCGIKKIINSSLLLLLAPLLISCNATRQNVNKHNYFNEDYFYNDSLKIAIDFWGALNFINPTERLRHRLKSEGIKSIDNNKLFLVCESKANKYKMYFFCDSIKSPTDYQRVNQKITSNDTVNKIVLFEKSKGHIKITGIIKSEGSDKEYSLNLAQNIISKIAIDSVDEGKLSLFKVWSNYAVKRKNQLQARKKIMTLPLTNNQNGGLKSQFVITANSFISENHAYTYLIKNLEQERKIRYKDLILKISEHSEIKKNQGVFDEISQLAKNNSVIILNEDHYYPKHRIFAMQLLDVLKLNGFTNISLEAFTENDKFTPNYSNGFYTGEPYFAHFIRKAKEMGFIITGHESTDNNIDRELGQAKNIAKIFDQNSKAKIFVYVGHSHIEKGNNGKKWMAQYFKEQTNIDPITINQVSICADLADELILIPKQSLVGDSIPRSNADFFVINNIKTDLQKVYFDKIFQKFILRNSLFKSFKSEEVLISVFDMSEYLELKELAIPIVNFLQIPESDKIKLNLPSGKYHVVVRTEDNKELSSNNIEVN
;
A
#
# COMPACT_ATOMS: atom_id res chain seq x y z
N MET A 1 28.29 13.61 -58.70
CA MET A 1 27.16 14.53 -59.00
C MET A 1 26.02 14.23 -58.05
N CYS A 2 25.48 15.30 -57.48
CA CYS A 2 24.36 15.48 -56.56
C CYS A 2 23.38 14.34 -56.28
N GLY A 3 23.03 14.20 -54.99
CA GLY A 3 21.88 13.43 -54.52
C GLY A 3 21.65 13.57 -53.01
N ILE A 4 21.36 14.79 -52.56
CA ILE A 4 21.08 15.19 -51.18
C ILE A 4 19.86 14.40 -50.62
N LYS A 5 20.04 13.69 -49.50
CA LYS A 5 18.95 13.41 -48.55
C LYS A 5 19.39 13.81 -47.14
N LYS A 6 18.93 15.00 -46.74
CA LYS A 6 19.02 15.59 -45.40
C LYS A 6 18.32 14.68 -44.39
N ILE A 7 19.07 14.24 -43.38
CA ILE A 7 18.54 13.77 -42.10
C ILE A 7 17.95 14.99 -41.40
N ILE A 8 16.63 15.03 -41.21
CA ILE A 8 15.97 16.04 -40.37
C ILE A 8 15.96 15.50 -38.94
N ASN A 9 16.96 15.94 -38.17
CA ASN A 9 16.85 16.03 -36.71
C ASN A 9 15.74 17.04 -36.40
N SER A 10 14.58 16.56 -35.96
CA SER A 10 13.57 17.42 -35.34
C SER A 10 13.82 17.45 -33.82
N SER A 11 14.81 18.24 -33.43
CA SER A 11 14.93 18.76 -32.08
C SER A 11 13.75 19.71 -31.86
N LEU A 12 12.62 19.19 -31.40
CA LEU A 12 11.50 20.02 -30.97
C LEU A 12 11.94 20.69 -29.65
N LEU A 13 12.57 21.87 -29.78
CA LEU A 13 12.75 22.80 -28.68
C LEU A 13 11.34 23.19 -28.20
N LEU A 14 10.82 22.48 -27.21
CA LEU A 14 9.68 22.93 -26.42
C LEU A 14 10.15 24.18 -25.67
N LEU A 15 9.88 25.34 -26.25
CA LEU A 15 9.84 26.61 -25.54
C LEU A 15 8.89 26.42 -24.35
N LEU A 16 9.48 26.32 -23.15
CA LEU A 16 8.82 26.44 -21.86
C LEU A 16 8.22 27.84 -21.78
N ALA A 17 7.02 28.01 -22.36
CA ALA A 17 6.15 29.10 -21.97
C ALA A 17 5.75 28.85 -20.51
N PRO A 18 5.96 29.79 -19.58
CA PRO A 18 5.41 29.67 -18.25
C PRO A 18 3.89 29.68 -18.43
N LEU A 19 3.27 28.51 -18.29
CA LEU A 19 1.82 28.41 -18.13
C LEU A 19 1.46 29.21 -16.90
N LEU A 20 1.04 30.46 -17.11
CA LEU A 20 0.30 31.25 -16.15
C LEU A 20 -0.97 30.44 -15.86
N ILE A 21 -0.93 29.64 -14.79
CA ILE A 21 -2.10 28.94 -14.26
C ILE A 21 -3.08 30.03 -13.86
N SER A 22 -4.07 30.28 -14.71
CA SER A 22 -5.21 31.12 -14.37
C SER A 22 -5.83 30.55 -13.10
N CYS A 23 -5.83 31.33 -12.02
CA CYS A 23 -6.47 31.00 -10.74
C CYS A 23 -7.98 30.81 -10.92
N ASN A 24 -8.40 29.62 -11.32
CA ASN A 24 -9.78 29.16 -11.22
C ASN A 24 -9.83 27.63 -11.00
N ALA A 25 -8.96 27.14 -10.11
CA ALA A 25 -9.19 25.82 -9.51
C ALA A 25 -10.43 25.94 -8.61
N THR A 26 -11.49 25.21 -8.96
CA THR A 26 -12.73 25.17 -8.17
C THR A 26 -12.47 24.73 -6.72
N ARG A 27 -13.31 25.16 -5.77
CA ARG A 27 -13.10 25.07 -4.31
C ARG A 27 -12.80 23.67 -3.75
N GLN A 28 -13.36 22.62 -4.36
CA GLN A 28 -13.09 21.21 -4.01
C GLN A 28 -11.74 20.71 -4.56
N ASN A 29 -11.15 21.42 -5.51
CA ASN A 29 -9.93 21.00 -6.20
C ASN A 29 -8.70 21.20 -5.30
N VAL A 30 -8.60 22.31 -4.55
CA VAL A 30 -7.43 22.62 -3.71
C VAL A 30 -7.13 21.52 -2.68
N ASN A 31 -8.16 20.98 -2.02
CA ASN A 31 -7.99 19.94 -0.99
C ASN A 31 -7.46 18.61 -1.57
N LYS A 32 -7.68 18.33 -2.87
CA LYS A 32 -7.18 17.11 -3.51
C LYS A 32 -5.64 17.08 -3.53
N HIS A 33 -5.02 18.26 -3.52
CA HIS A 33 -3.57 18.46 -3.49
C HIS A 33 -2.97 18.49 -2.07
N ASN A 34 -3.77 18.25 -1.02
CA ASN A 34 -3.27 18.16 0.34
C ASN A 34 -2.53 16.84 0.58
N TYR A 35 -1.33 16.92 1.15
CA TYR A 35 -0.53 15.81 1.64
C TYR A 35 -0.28 15.99 3.13
N PHE A 36 -0.36 14.89 3.86
CA PHE A 36 -0.15 14.82 5.30
C PHE A 36 0.89 13.74 5.56
N ASN A 37 1.77 14.01 6.52
CA ASN A 37 2.66 13.02 7.11
C ASN A 37 2.86 13.40 8.58
N GLU A 38 2.17 12.70 9.49
CA GLU A 38 2.21 12.98 10.93
C GLU A 38 1.85 14.43 11.28
N ASP A 39 2.84 15.27 11.57
CA ASP A 39 2.73 16.69 11.89
C ASP A 39 3.11 17.60 10.72
N TYR A 40 3.39 17.05 9.54
CA TYR A 40 3.73 17.82 8.35
C TYR A 40 2.58 17.89 7.35
N PHE A 41 2.32 19.09 6.84
CA PHE A 41 1.35 19.37 5.79
C PHE A 41 2.03 19.96 4.56
N TYR A 42 1.58 19.56 3.38
CA TYR A 42 1.92 20.21 2.12
C TYR A 42 0.72 20.28 1.18
N ASN A 43 0.50 21.42 0.55
CA ASN A 43 -0.44 21.56 -0.57
C ASN A 43 0.33 21.85 -1.86
N ASP A 44 0.22 20.95 -2.83
CA ASP A 44 0.96 21.08 -4.09
C ASP A 44 0.45 22.17 -5.02
N SER A 45 -0.87 22.43 -5.02
CA SER A 45 -1.45 23.47 -5.87
C SER A 45 -1.15 24.88 -5.35
N LEU A 46 -1.09 25.05 -4.03
CA LEU A 46 -0.79 26.32 -3.38
C LEU A 46 0.71 26.52 -3.14
N LYS A 47 1.51 25.45 -3.24
CA LYS A 47 2.94 25.43 -2.87
C LYS A 47 3.19 25.91 -1.44
N ILE A 48 2.34 25.46 -0.52
CA ILE A 48 2.42 25.80 0.92
C ILE A 48 2.75 24.54 1.71
N ALA A 49 3.79 24.60 2.53
CA ALA A 49 4.10 23.60 3.54
C ALA A 49 3.98 24.19 4.95
N ILE A 50 3.53 23.37 5.90
CA ILE A 50 3.45 23.76 7.31
C ILE A 50 3.94 22.59 8.16
N ASP A 51 4.96 22.87 8.97
CA ASP A 51 5.50 21.95 9.97
C ASP A 51 4.86 22.26 11.32
N PHE A 52 4.03 21.33 11.82
CA PHE A 52 3.34 21.47 13.08
C PHE A 52 4.11 20.75 14.20
N TRP A 53 3.66 20.94 15.45
CA TRP A 53 4.17 20.20 16.59
C TRP A 53 3.07 19.40 17.28
N GLY A 54 3.35 18.13 17.52
CA GLY A 54 2.47 17.22 18.25
C GLY A 54 1.40 16.54 17.40
N ALA A 55 0.60 15.68 18.05
CA ALA A 55 -0.43 14.92 17.37
C ALA A 55 -1.61 15.81 16.95
N LEU A 56 -1.86 15.86 15.65
CA LEU A 56 -2.91 16.68 15.03
C LEU A 56 -3.92 15.85 14.25
N ASN A 57 -5.18 16.27 14.32
CA ASN A 57 -6.22 15.84 13.41
C ASN A 57 -6.38 16.88 12.31
N PHE A 58 -6.09 16.50 11.07
CA PHE A 58 -6.34 17.35 9.90
C PHE A 58 -7.76 17.17 9.39
N ILE A 59 -8.43 18.29 9.14
CA ILE A 59 -9.81 18.35 8.69
C ILE A 59 -9.83 19.06 7.34
N ASN A 60 -10.27 18.36 6.29
CA ASN A 60 -10.48 18.98 4.99
C ASN A 60 -11.66 19.98 5.07
N PRO A 61 -11.49 21.23 4.63
CA PRO A 61 -12.56 22.22 4.61
C PRO A 61 -13.78 21.80 3.77
N THR A 62 -14.90 21.53 4.43
CA THR A 62 -16.20 21.30 3.76
C THR A 62 -17.03 22.59 3.68
N GLU A 63 -18.00 22.68 2.77
CA GLU A 63 -18.91 23.84 2.71
C GLU A 63 -19.64 24.04 4.04
N ARG A 64 -20.09 22.96 4.69
CA ARG A 64 -20.72 23.02 6.01
C ARG A 64 -19.79 23.63 7.06
N LEU A 65 -18.50 23.28 7.06
CA LEU A 65 -17.52 23.86 7.97
C LEU A 65 -17.33 25.36 7.69
N ARG A 66 -17.23 25.75 6.41
CA ARG A 66 -17.11 27.16 6.01
C ARG A 66 -18.32 27.99 6.43
N HIS A 67 -19.53 27.43 6.40
CA HIS A 67 -20.73 28.10 6.93
C HIS A 67 -20.67 28.27 8.45
N ARG A 68 -20.25 27.22 9.20
CA ARG A 68 -20.11 27.27 10.66
C ARG A 68 -19.10 28.30 11.16
N LEU A 69 -18.04 28.57 10.41
CA LEU A 69 -17.05 29.59 10.80
C LEU A 69 -17.65 30.99 10.99
N LYS A 70 -18.69 31.33 10.20
CA LYS A 70 -19.41 32.60 10.37
C LYS A 70 -20.09 32.72 11.74
N SER A 71 -20.57 31.60 12.29
CA SER A 71 -21.18 31.53 13.61
C SER A 71 -20.18 31.48 14.76
N GLU A 72 -18.91 31.15 14.50
CA GLU A 72 -17.82 31.14 15.51
C GLU A 72 -17.14 32.51 15.70
N GLY A 73 -17.70 33.59 15.15
CA GLY A 73 -17.19 34.96 15.32
C GLY A 73 -16.09 35.37 14.34
N ILE A 74 -15.65 34.47 13.44
CA ILE A 74 -14.68 34.76 12.38
C ILE A 74 -15.43 35.41 11.20
N LYS A 75 -15.70 36.71 11.30
CA LYS A 75 -16.51 37.46 10.33
C LYS A 75 -15.70 38.20 9.25
N SER A 76 -14.42 38.45 9.48
CA SER A 76 -13.59 39.34 8.65
C SER A 76 -12.83 38.67 7.50
N ILE A 77 -12.88 37.33 7.39
CA ILE A 77 -12.12 36.57 6.40
C ILE A 77 -13.08 35.80 5.49
N ASP A 78 -12.81 35.80 4.19
CA ASP A 78 -13.60 35.02 3.22
C ASP A 78 -13.39 33.52 3.47
N ASN A 79 -14.43 32.88 4.00
CA ASN A 79 -14.40 31.45 4.30
C ASN A 79 -14.18 30.56 3.07
N ASN A 80 -14.33 31.08 1.85
CA ASN A 80 -13.97 30.34 0.62
C ASN A 80 -12.46 30.14 0.47
N LYS A 81 -11.65 30.92 1.18
CA LYS A 81 -10.19 30.86 1.15
C LYS A 81 -9.58 29.85 2.12
N LEU A 82 -10.40 29.26 2.99
CA LEU A 82 -9.96 28.22 3.92
C LEU A 82 -9.43 27.01 3.13
N PHE A 83 -8.19 26.61 3.35
CA PHE A 83 -7.58 25.45 2.68
C PHE A 83 -7.14 24.36 3.66
N LEU A 84 -6.97 24.71 4.93
CA LEU A 84 -6.58 23.76 5.96
C LEU A 84 -7.24 24.09 7.30
N VAL A 85 -7.72 23.04 7.98
CA VAL A 85 -8.10 23.08 9.38
C VAL A 85 -7.36 21.96 10.08
N CYS A 86 -6.79 22.23 11.25
CA CYS A 86 -6.25 21.19 12.12
C CYS A 86 -6.62 21.45 13.57
N GLU A 87 -6.71 20.39 14.36
CA GLU A 87 -7.01 20.47 15.78
C GLU A 87 -6.13 19.51 16.59
N SER A 88 -5.76 19.93 17.79
CA SER A 88 -5.16 19.05 18.80
C SER A 88 -6.17 18.82 19.90
N LYS A 89 -6.64 17.57 20.06
CA LYS A 89 -7.53 17.20 21.17
C LYS A 89 -6.80 17.21 22.50
N ALA A 90 -5.55 16.74 22.53
CA ALA A 90 -4.71 16.70 23.72
C ALA A 90 -4.44 18.11 24.26
N ASN A 91 -4.07 19.03 23.36
CA ASN A 91 -3.73 20.40 23.73
C ASN A 91 -4.92 21.39 23.60
N LYS A 92 -6.11 20.88 23.27
CA LYS A 92 -7.38 21.63 23.17
C LYS A 92 -7.27 22.93 22.36
N TYR A 93 -6.73 22.85 21.16
CA TYR A 93 -6.71 23.99 20.23
C TYR A 93 -7.16 23.59 18.83
N LYS A 94 -7.57 24.60 18.07
CA LYS A 94 -7.93 24.49 16.66
C LYS A 94 -7.33 25.63 15.85
N MET A 95 -6.87 25.30 14.65
CA MET A 95 -6.27 26.25 13.73
C MET A 95 -7.00 26.24 12.40
N TYR A 96 -7.09 27.43 11.81
CA TYR A 96 -7.72 27.68 10.52
C TYR A 96 -6.76 28.45 9.64
N PHE A 97 -6.49 27.95 8.43
CA PHE A 97 -5.58 28.58 7.49
C PHE A 97 -6.30 28.95 6.20
N PHE A 98 -6.15 30.20 5.81
CA PHE A 98 -6.76 30.80 4.63
C PHE A 98 -5.67 31.27 3.68
N CYS A 99 -5.85 31.05 2.38
CA CYS A 99 -4.89 31.45 1.35
C CYS A 99 -5.50 32.50 0.43
N ASP A 100 -4.78 33.58 0.24
CA ASP A 100 -5.12 34.76 -0.52
C ASP A 100 -4.06 35.08 -1.57
N SER A 101 -4.46 35.78 -2.62
CA SER A 101 -3.53 36.26 -3.66
C SER A 101 -3.26 37.76 -3.51
N ILE A 102 -1.99 38.15 -3.41
CA ILE A 102 -1.53 39.54 -3.42
C ILE A 102 -1.38 40.00 -4.87
N LYS A 103 -2.09 41.08 -5.23
CA LYS A 103 -1.95 41.74 -6.52
C LYS A 103 -0.64 42.54 -6.55
N SER A 104 0.20 42.28 -7.55
CA SER A 104 1.45 43.02 -7.82
C SER A 104 2.37 43.20 -6.60
N PRO A 105 2.97 42.10 -6.08
CA PRO A 105 3.92 42.18 -4.97
C PRO A 105 5.16 43.00 -5.37
N THR A 106 5.62 43.86 -4.46
CA THR A 106 6.78 44.73 -4.67
C THR A 106 8.10 43.97 -4.69
N ASP A 107 8.17 42.82 -4.00
CA ASP A 107 9.31 41.92 -3.96
C ASP A 107 8.81 40.47 -3.82
N TYR A 108 9.21 39.60 -4.74
CA TYR A 108 8.78 38.20 -4.80
C TYR A 108 9.48 37.30 -3.79
N GLN A 109 10.67 37.67 -3.31
CA GLN A 109 11.46 36.87 -2.37
C GLN A 109 11.24 37.31 -0.92
N ARG A 110 10.83 38.56 -0.69
CA ARG A 110 10.56 39.07 0.65
C ARG A 110 9.47 38.28 1.35
N VAL A 111 9.81 37.73 2.52
CA VAL A 111 8.87 37.12 3.44
C VAL A 111 8.45 38.16 4.46
N ASN A 112 7.14 38.44 4.54
CA ASN A 112 6.56 39.24 5.61
C ASN A 112 5.76 38.34 6.53
N GLN A 113 5.88 38.53 7.84
CA GLN A 113 5.10 37.78 8.82
C GLN A 113 4.78 38.65 10.03
N LYS A 114 3.56 38.57 10.56
CA LYS A 114 3.11 39.35 11.73
C LYS A 114 1.96 38.68 12.48
N ILE A 115 1.89 38.92 13.79
CA ILE A 115 0.65 38.75 14.56
C ILE A 115 -0.22 39.97 14.30
N THR A 116 -1.46 39.78 13.87
CA THR A 116 -2.38 40.89 13.54
C THR A 116 -3.38 41.18 14.66
N SER A 117 -3.71 40.17 15.47
CA SER A 117 -4.56 40.33 16.64
C SER A 117 -4.26 39.27 17.68
N ASN A 118 -4.35 39.63 18.95
CA ASN A 118 -4.25 38.73 20.10
C ASN A 118 -5.39 39.06 21.07
N ASP A 119 -6.51 38.35 20.94
CA ASP A 119 -7.67 38.46 21.83
C ASP A 119 -7.51 37.45 22.97
N THR A 120 -7.01 37.92 24.12
CA THR A 120 -6.76 37.09 25.30
C THR A 120 -8.04 36.69 26.03
N VAL A 121 -9.16 37.39 25.79
CA VAL A 121 -10.47 37.08 26.39
C VAL A 121 -11.10 35.89 25.69
N ASN A 122 -11.16 35.94 24.36
CA ASN A 122 -11.70 34.85 23.54
C ASN A 122 -10.65 33.79 23.18
N LYS A 123 -9.38 34.00 23.57
CA LYS A 123 -8.22 33.12 23.31
C LYS A 123 -7.99 32.86 21.83
N ILE A 124 -8.18 33.91 21.02
CA ILE A 124 -8.06 33.89 19.58
C ILE A 124 -6.84 34.72 19.16
N VAL A 125 -5.93 34.11 18.40
CA VAL A 125 -4.77 34.80 17.81
C VAL A 125 -4.88 34.74 16.30
N LEU A 126 -4.74 35.89 15.65
CA LEU A 126 -4.67 36.02 14.20
C LEU A 126 -3.24 36.37 13.79
N PHE A 127 -2.79 35.75 12.72
CA PHE A 127 -1.50 36.04 12.14
C PHE A 127 -1.54 36.02 10.62
N GLU A 128 -0.58 36.68 10.00
CA GLU A 128 -0.44 36.75 8.55
C GLU A 128 1.01 36.46 8.14
N LYS A 129 1.20 35.61 7.14
CA LYS A 129 2.48 35.41 6.45
C LYS A 129 2.30 35.57 4.95
N SER A 130 3.23 36.22 4.27
CA SER A 130 3.18 36.38 2.83
C SER A 130 4.55 36.30 2.18
N LYS A 131 4.59 35.77 0.96
CA LYS A 131 5.75 35.75 0.07
C LYS A 131 5.25 35.76 -1.38
N GLY A 132 5.81 36.63 -2.23
CA GLY A 132 5.34 36.80 -3.60
C GLY A 132 3.84 37.05 -3.67
N HIS A 133 3.12 36.25 -4.45
CA HIS A 133 1.66 36.36 -4.59
C HIS A 133 0.87 35.72 -3.47
N ILE A 134 1.49 34.95 -2.58
CA ILE A 134 0.75 34.16 -1.58
C ILE A 134 0.66 34.95 -0.27
N LYS A 135 -0.56 35.10 0.24
CA LYS A 135 -0.84 35.57 1.60
C LYS A 135 -1.59 34.47 2.36
N ILE A 136 -1.04 34.06 3.48
CA ILE A 136 -1.65 33.10 4.40
C ILE A 136 -2.14 33.87 5.61
N THR A 137 -3.42 33.71 5.94
CA THR A 137 -3.99 34.17 7.21
C THR A 137 -4.26 32.95 8.07
N GLY A 138 -3.73 32.94 9.29
CA GLY A 138 -3.96 31.89 10.27
C GLY A 138 -4.78 32.39 11.45
N ILE A 139 -5.67 31.55 11.96
CA ILE A 139 -6.43 31.79 13.17
C ILE A 139 -6.19 30.60 14.11
N ILE A 140 -5.79 30.89 15.34
CA ILE A 140 -5.65 29.90 16.40
C ILE A 140 -6.68 30.19 17.48
N LYS A 141 -7.44 29.18 17.87
CA LYS A 141 -8.38 29.22 18.99
C LYS A 141 -8.02 28.13 19.99
N SER A 142 -7.78 28.50 21.24
CA SER A 142 -7.46 27.56 22.34
C SER A 142 -8.56 27.54 23.39
N GLU A 143 -8.79 26.38 23.99
CA GLU A 143 -9.69 26.20 25.13
C GLU A 143 -8.93 26.02 26.46
N GLY A 144 -7.60 25.97 26.43
CA GLY A 144 -6.73 25.80 27.60
C GLY A 144 -6.76 26.99 28.57
N SER A 145 -6.30 26.78 29.82
CA SER A 145 -6.27 27.80 30.87
C SER A 145 -5.14 28.82 30.71
N ASP A 146 -4.06 28.46 30.02
CA ASP A 146 -2.92 29.34 29.75
C ASP A 146 -3.26 30.39 28.68
N LYS A 147 -3.13 31.67 29.06
CA LYS A 147 -3.43 32.83 28.22
C LYS A 147 -2.36 33.09 27.16
N GLU A 148 -1.12 32.65 27.37
CA GLU A 148 -0.01 32.89 26.43
C GLU A 148 0.16 31.76 25.43
N TYR A 149 -0.39 30.58 25.72
CA TYR A 149 -0.28 29.39 24.87
C TYR A 149 -0.63 29.67 23.40
N SER A 150 -1.75 30.32 23.12
CA SER A 150 -2.17 30.63 21.74
C SER A 150 -1.20 31.55 21.01
N LEU A 151 -0.61 32.51 21.72
CA LEU A 151 0.34 33.48 21.13
C LEU A 151 1.67 32.78 20.83
N ASN A 152 2.21 32.02 21.79
CA ASN A 152 3.43 31.24 21.61
C ASN A 152 3.28 30.23 20.46
N LEU A 153 2.13 29.56 20.39
CA LEU A 153 1.80 28.65 19.31
C LEU A 153 1.70 29.36 17.95
N ALA A 154 1.09 30.55 17.89
CA ALA A 154 1.02 31.34 16.66
C ALA A 154 2.41 31.78 16.17
N GLN A 155 3.26 32.26 17.08
CA GLN A 155 4.64 32.66 16.78
C GLN A 155 5.50 31.47 16.31
N ASN A 156 5.29 30.29 16.88
CA ASN A 156 5.96 29.09 16.41
C ASN A 156 5.48 28.70 15.00
N ILE A 157 4.16 28.54 14.81
CA ILE A 157 3.59 28.07 13.55
C ILE A 157 3.89 29.04 12.40
N ILE A 158 3.77 30.36 12.61
CA ILE A 158 4.04 31.32 11.54
C ILE A 158 5.48 31.21 11.01
N SER A 159 6.45 30.91 11.88
CA SER A 159 7.85 30.69 11.47
C SER A 159 8.03 29.42 10.63
N LYS A 160 7.18 28.40 10.86
CA LYS A 160 7.21 27.07 10.23
C LYS A 160 6.39 26.94 8.95
N ILE A 161 5.62 27.97 8.59
CA ILE A 161 4.96 28.03 7.29
C ILE A 161 6.00 28.36 6.23
N ALA A 162 6.13 27.48 5.24
CA ALA A 162 6.96 27.65 4.05
C ALA A 162 6.08 27.87 2.81
N ILE A 163 6.51 28.82 1.96
CA ILE A 163 5.85 29.18 0.70
C ILE A 163 6.85 28.97 -0.43
N ASP A 164 6.44 28.24 -1.47
CA ASP A 164 7.28 27.79 -2.60
C ASP A 164 8.45 26.91 -2.18
N SER A 165 8.27 26.13 -1.11
CA SER A 165 9.27 25.20 -0.60
C SER A 165 8.58 24.00 0.04
N VAL A 166 9.18 22.83 -0.14
CA VAL A 166 8.75 21.55 0.44
C VAL A 166 9.96 20.86 1.05
N ASP A 167 9.79 20.30 2.24
CA ASP A 167 10.78 19.42 2.86
C ASP A 167 10.62 18.01 2.27
N GLU A 168 11.52 17.63 1.36
CA GLU A 168 11.52 16.31 0.70
C GLU A 168 11.80 15.16 1.69
N GLY A 169 12.49 15.42 2.80
CA GLY A 169 12.69 14.45 3.88
C GLY A 169 11.38 14.14 4.62
N LYS A 170 10.48 15.13 4.72
CA LYS A 170 9.15 14.98 5.32
C LYS A 170 8.07 14.56 4.33
N LEU A 171 8.28 14.76 3.03
CA LEU A 171 7.33 14.37 1.98
C LEU A 171 8.00 13.50 0.90
N SER A 172 8.35 12.27 1.28
CA SER A 172 8.84 11.24 0.36
C SER A 172 7.76 10.23 -0.01
N LEU A 173 8.01 9.43 -1.05
CA LEU A 173 7.15 8.31 -1.45
C LEU A 173 6.87 7.36 -0.27
N PHE A 174 7.91 7.01 0.49
CA PHE A 174 7.80 6.11 1.66
C PHE A 174 6.98 6.74 2.80
N LYS A 175 7.09 8.05 3.03
CA LYS A 175 6.28 8.73 4.06
C LYS A 175 4.81 8.79 3.66
N VAL A 176 4.53 9.09 2.39
CA VAL A 176 3.17 9.05 1.84
C VAL A 176 2.61 7.63 1.93
N TRP A 177 3.38 6.61 1.56
CA TRP A 177 2.99 5.22 1.73
C TRP A 177 2.66 4.86 3.18
N SER A 178 3.60 5.12 4.09
CA SER A 178 3.43 4.84 5.51
C SER A 178 2.18 5.51 6.06
N ASN A 179 1.93 6.77 5.71
CA ASN A 179 0.75 7.47 6.20
C ASN A 179 -0.57 6.95 5.59
N TYR A 180 -0.64 6.80 4.27
CA TYR A 180 -1.92 6.51 3.61
C TYR A 180 -2.22 5.02 3.44
N ALA A 181 -1.23 4.21 3.08
CA ALA A 181 -1.40 2.77 2.87
C ALA A 181 -1.34 2.00 4.19
N VAL A 182 -0.38 2.32 5.07
CA VAL A 182 -0.15 1.59 6.33
C VAL A 182 -1.03 2.11 7.47
N LYS A 183 -0.92 3.40 7.82
CA LYS A 183 -1.63 3.96 9.00
C LYS A 183 -3.13 4.11 8.76
N ARG A 184 -3.53 4.70 7.63
CA ARG A 184 -4.94 4.95 7.32
C ARG A 184 -5.69 3.74 6.76
N LYS A 185 -4.97 2.73 6.27
CA LYS A 185 -5.53 1.45 5.78
C LYS A 185 -6.59 1.64 4.70
N ASN A 186 -6.42 2.67 3.87
CA ASN A 186 -7.33 2.99 2.78
C ASN A 186 -6.56 2.99 1.46
N GLN A 187 -6.59 1.85 0.78
CA GLN A 187 -5.79 1.63 -0.42
C GLN A 187 -6.28 2.44 -1.62
N LEU A 188 -7.57 2.80 -1.64
CA LEU A 188 -8.14 3.75 -2.59
C LEU A 188 -7.54 5.15 -2.42
N GLN A 189 -7.44 5.64 -1.18
CA GLN A 189 -6.76 6.90 -0.87
C GLN A 189 -5.27 6.82 -1.21
N ALA A 190 -4.61 5.74 -0.78
CA ALA A 190 -3.18 5.55 -0.93
C ALA A 190 -2.75 5.61 -2.40
N ARG A 191 -3.40 4.82 -3.28
CA ARG A 191 -3.04 4.79 -4.71
C ARG A 191 -3.15 6.18 -5.35
N LYS A 192 -4.19 6.96 -5.04
CA LYS A 192 -4.34 8.31 -5.58
C LYS A 192 -3.23 9.23 -5.09
N LYS A 193 -3.00 9.27 -3.77
CA LYS A 193 -1.98 10.14 -3.19
C LYS A 193 -0.58 9.82 -3.71
N ILE A 194 -0.28 8.55 -3.92
CA ILE A 194 0.99 8.13 -4.52
C ILE A 194 1.06 8.61 -5.98
N MET A 195 0.05 8.32 -6.80
CA MET A 195 0.02 8.73 -8.21
C MET A 195 0.17 10.24 -8.40
N THR A 196 -0.49 11.04 -7.57
CA THR A 196 -0.46 12.51 -7.69
C THR A 196 0.71 13.16 -6.97
N LEU A 197 1.52 12.39 -6.22
CA LEU A 197 2.64 12.93 -5.45
C LEU A 197 3.62 13.67 -6.39
N PRO A 198 3.88 14.96 -6.15
CA PRO A 198 4.79 15.78 -6.96
C PRO A 198 6.22 15.45 -6.54
N LEU A 199 6.82 14.46 -7.22
CA LEU A 199 8.23 14.12 -7.01
C LEU A 199 9.10 14.99 -7.93
N THR A 200 10.14 15.61 -7.38
CA THR A 200 11.08 16.51 -8.06
C THR A 200 12.13 15.76 -8.90
N ASN A 201 12.40 14.48 -8.62
CA ASN A 201 13.44 13.68 -9.28
C ASN A 201 12.88 12.57 -10.20
N ASN A 202 13.44 12.49 -11.42
CA ASN A 202 13.18 11.46 -12.44
C ASN A 202 13.52 10.01 -12.02
N GLN A 203 14.09 9.78 -10.83
CA GLN A 203 14.57 8.45 -10.42
C GLN A 203 13.50 7.52 -9.81
N ASN A 204 12.23 7.92 -9.76
CA ASN A 204 11.21 7.15 -9.04
C ASN A 204 10.04 6.63 -9.89
N GLY A 205 10.09 6.69 -11.22
CA GLY A 205 9.01 6.15 -12.07
C GLY A 205 8.70 4.68 -11.76
N GLY A 206 9.74 3.83 -11.69
CA GLY A 206 9.61 2.42 -11.37
C GLY A 206 9.12 2.17 -9.93
N LEU A 207 9.76 2.79 -8.94
CA LEU A 207 9.40 2.62 -7.53
C LEU A 207 7.98 3.14 -7.23
N LYS A 208 7.62 4.31 -7.76
CA LYS A 208 6.25 4.86 -7.65
C LYS A 208 5.24 3.89 -8.26
N SER A 209 5.55 3.31 -9.41
CA SER A 209 4.69 2.32 -10.06
C SER A 209 4.51 1.09 -9.18
N GLN A 210 5.58 0.55 -8.58
CA GLN A 210 5.48 -0.58 -7.65
C GLN A 210 4.56 -0.28 -6.46
N PHE A 211 4.66 0.90 -5.86
CA PHE A 211 3.79 1.31 -4.75
C PHE A 211 2.32 1.41 -5.18
N VAL A 212 2.06 1.98 -6.37
CA VAL A 212 0.70 2.05 -6.93
C VAL A 212 0.14 0.66 -7.19
N ILE A 213 0.93 -0.24 -7.78
CA ILE A 213 0.52 -1.63 -8.05
C ILE A 213 0.22 -2.34 -6.72
N THR A 214 1.10 -2.19 -5.73
CA THR A 214 0.96 -2.79 -4.40
C THR A 214 -0.34 -2.32 -3.71
N ALA A 215 -0.61 -1.01 -3.65
CA ALA A 215 -1.88 -0.52 -3.10
C ALA A 215 -3.11 -1.08 -3.85
N ASN A 216 -3.03 -1.18 -5.18
CA ASN A 216 -4.12 -1.72 -5.98
C ASN A 216 -4.29 -3.24 -5.78
N SER A 217 -3.24 -3.98 -5.43
CA SER A 217 -3.28 -5.44 -5.23
C SER A 217 -4.07 -5.87 -3.99
N PHE A 218 -4.22 -4.98 -3.00
CA PHE A 218 -4.99 -5.24 -1.76
C PHE A 218 -6.51 -5.18 -1.99
N ILE A 219 -6.94 -4.89 -3.22
CA ILE A 219 -8.33 -4.70 -3.62
C ILE A 219 -8.67 -5.80 -4.64
N SER A 220 -9.67 -6.63 -4.33
CA SER A 220 -10.16 -7.68 -5.22
C SER A 220 -10.92 -7.10 -6.41
N GLU A 221 -10.90 -7.83 -7.53
CA GLU A 221 -11.60 -7.46 -8.78
C GLU A 221 -11.24 -6.06 -9.32
N ASN A 222 -10.02 -5.60 -9.06
CA ASN A 222 -9.59 -4.26 -9.40
C ASN A 222 -9.10 -4.16 -10.86
N HIS A 223 -9.87 -3.45 -11.70
CA HIS A 223 -9.50 -3.20 -13.10
C HIS A 223 -8.18 -2.44 -13.25
N ALA A 224 -7.90 -1.47 -12.37
CA ALA A 224 -6.65 -0.71 -12.42
C ALA A 224 -5.44 -1.62 -12.14
N TYR A 225 -5.56 -2.51 -11.14
CA TYR A 225 -4.54 -3.54 -10.87
C TYR A 225 -4.31 -4.42 -12.10
N THR A 226 -5.37 -4.93 -12.71
CA THR A 226 -5.31 -5.82 -13.88
C THR A 226 -4.58 -5.15 -15.05
N TYR A 227 -4.89 -3.88 -15.33
CA TYR A 227 -4.21 -3.11 -16.37
C TYR A 227 -2.72 -2.91 -16.08
N LEU A 228 -2.37 -2.55 -14.84
CA LEU A 228 -0.98 -2.32 -14.44
C LEU A 228 -0.13 -3.59 -14.54
N ILE A 229 -0.66 -4.73 -14.06
CA ILE A 229 0.03 -6.03 -14.13
C ILE A 229 0.21 -6.47 -15.58
N LYS A 230 -0.81 -6.31 -16.43
CA LYS A 230 -0.71 -6.66 -17.85
C LYS A 230 0.46 -5.91 -18.52
N ASN A 231 0.59 -4.61 -18.25
CA ASN A 231 1.69 -3.81 -18.79
C ASN A 231 3.05 -4.24 -18.22
N LEU A 232 3.13 -4.52 -16.91
CA LEU A 232 4.36 -4.95 -16.23
C LEU A 232 4.86 -6.32 -16.74
N GLU A 233 3.94 -7.22 -17.07
CA GLU A 233 4.27 -8.58 -17.53
C GLU A 233 4.59 -8.66 -19.02
N GLN A 234 4.21 -7.66 -19.83
CA GLN A 234 4.25 -7.73 -21.28
C GLN A 234 5.64 -8.12 -21.82
N GLU A 235 6.70 -7.44 -21.37
CA GLU A 235 8.07 -7.74 -21.81
C GLU A 235 8.54 -9.14 -21.37
N ARG A 236 8.19 -9.56 -20.15
CA ARG A 236 8.52 -10.90 -19.63
C ARG A 236 7.79 -11.99 -20.41
N LYS A 237 6.51 -11.79 -20.72
CA LYS A 237 5.71 -12.72 -21.53
C LYS A 237 6.29 -12.88 -22.93
N ILE A 238 6.70 -11.78 -23.57
CA ILE A 238 7.38 -11.82 -24.88
C ILE A 238 8.69 -12.61 -24.77
N ARG A 239 9.51 -12.32 -23.75
CA ARG A 239 10.78 -13.01 -23.50
C ARG A 239 10.64 -14.52 -23.37
N TYR A 240 9.62 -15.00 -22.65
CA TYR A 240 9.47 -16.43 -22.36
C TYR A 240 8.57 -17.17 -23.35
N LYS A 241 7.92 -16.49 -24.31
CA LYS A 241 6.96 -17.11 -25.23
C LYS A 241 7.51 -18.35 -25.94
N ASP A 242 8.68 -18.25 -26.57
CA ASP A 242 9.25 -19.34 -27.36
C ASP A 242 9.72 -20.50 -26.48
N LEU A 243 10.23 -20.19 -25.29
CA LEU A 243 10.59 -21.20 -24.29
C LEU A 243 9.38 -22.02 -23.88
N ILE A 244 8.27 -21.35 -23.55
CA ILE A 244 7.03 -22.02 -23.14
C ILE A 244 6.47 -22.91 -24.26
N LEU A 245 6.47 -22.43 -25.50
CA LEU A 245 6.02 -23.23 -26.64
C LEU A 245 6.83 -24.53 -26.79
N LYS A 246 8.16 -24.46 -26.63
CA LYS A 246 9.05 -25.61 -26.74
C LYS A 246 8.81 -26.67 -25.65
N ILE A 247 8.62 -26.24 -24.41
CA ILE A 247 8.53 -27.17 -23.27
C ILE A 247 7.09 -27.63 -22.98
N SER A 248 6.06 -26.98 -23.54
CA SER A 248 4.65 -27.19 -23.14
C SER A 248 4.12 -28.63 -23.24
N GLU A 249 4.70 -29.45 -24.11
CA GLU A 249 4.32 -30.86 -24.36
C GLU A 249 5.27 -31.87 -23.69
N HIS A 250 6.29 -31.39 -22.99
CA HIS A 250 7.24 -32.25 -22.30
C HIS A 250 6.60 -32.92 -21.08
N SER A 251 6.84 -34.23 -20.90
CA SER A 251 6.22 -35.05 -19.84
C SER A 251 6.57 -34.65 -18.41
N GLU A 252 7.71 -33.98 -18.24
CA GLU A 252 8.18 -33.47 -16.96
C GLU A 252 7.51 -32.14 -16.55
N ILE A 253 6.82 -31.48 -17.49
CA ILE A 253 6.03 -30.28 -17.19
C ILE A 253 4.69 -30.71 -16.60
N LYS A 254 4.40 -30.23 -15.40
CA LYS A 254 3.16 -30.57 -14.70
C LYS A 254 2.17 -29.43 -14.78
N LYS A 255 0.89 -29.75 -14.95
CA LYS A 255 -0.19 -28.78 -15.15
C LYS A 255 -1.28 -29.02 -14.10
N ASN A 256 -1.85 -27.94 -13.55
CA ASN A 256 -2.95 -27.94 -12.59
C ASN A 256 -2.73 -28.95 -11.44
N GLN A 257 -3.58 -29.98 -11.31
CA GLN A 257 -3.46 -31.00 -10.26
C GLN A 257 -2.08 -31.67 -10.23
N GLY A 258 -1.46 -31.90 -11.40
CA GLY A 258 -0.13 -32.50 -11.48
C GLY A 258 0.96 -31.66 -10.81
N VAL A 259 0.76 -30.34 -10.67
CA VAL A 259 1.67 -29.46 -9.92
C VAL A 259 1.66 -29.83 -8.44
N PHE A 260 0.48 -30.01 -7.86
CA PHE A 260 0.31 -30.42 -6.47
C PHE A 260 0.84 -31.84 -6.24
N ASP A 261 0.60 -32.75 -7.18
CA ASP A 261 1.08 -34.14 -7.09
C ASP A 261 2.61 -34.21 -7.10
N GLU A 262 3.27 -33.43 -7.96
CA GLU A 262 4.74 -33.37 -8.01
C GLU A 262 5.31 -32.76 -6.72
N ILE A 263 4.73 -31.65 -6.24
CA ILE A 263 5.16 -31.04 -4.97
C ILE A 263 4.92 -31.99 -3.80
N SER A 264 3.86 -32.81 -3.82
CA SER A 264 3.62 -33.87 -2.85
C SER A 264 4.75 -34.90 -2.85
N GLN A 265 5.22 -35.36 -4.02
CA GLN A 265 6.35 -36.29 -4.11
C GLN A 265 7.66 -35.67 -3.62
N LEU A 266 7.92 -34.40 -3.97
CA LEU A 266 9.06 -33.65 -3.44
C LEU A 266 8.99 -33.55 -1.92
N ALA A 267 7.82 -33.25 -1.37
CA ALA A 267 7.57 -33.12 0.07
C ALA A 267 7.77 -34.43 0.86
N LYS A 268 7.59 -35.61 0.25
CA LYS A 268 7.89 -36.89 0.91
C LYS A 268 9.36 -37.03 1.24
N ASN A 269 10.21 -36.68 0.29
CA ASN A 269 11.66 -36.93 0.33
C ASN A 269 12.47 -35.75 0.89
N ASN A 270 11.85 -34.59 1.09
CA ASN A 270 12.54 -33.38 1.53
C ASN A 270 11.89 -32.77 2.78
N SER A 271 12.72 -32.22 3.66
CA SER A 271 12.27 -31.58 4.91
C SER A 271 12.05 -30.06 4.78
N VAL A 272 12.56 -29.43 3.71
CA VAL A 272 12.46 -27.99 3.51
C VAL A 272 11.98 -27.71 2.10
N ILE A 273 10.88 -26.96 2.00
CA ILE A 273 10.39 -26.38 0.75
C ILE A 273 10.34 -24.88 0.92
N ILE A 274 10.99 -24.15 0.01
CA ILE A 274 10.98 -22.69 -0.04
C ILE A 274 10.18 -22.27 -1.27
N LEU A 275 9.16 -21.45 -1.08
CA LEU A 275 8.39 -20.82 -2.16
C LEU A 275 8.58 -19.31 -2.08
N ASN A 276 8.88 -18.68 -3.21
CA ASN A 276 8.96 -17.23 -3.26
C ASN A 276 7.62 -16.59 -3.66
N GLU A 277 7.56 -15.28 -3.57
CA GLU A 277 6.43 -14.49 -4.02
C GLU A 277 6.89 -13.09 -4.42
N ASP A 278 5.95 -12.32 -4.94
CA ASP A 278 6.17 -10.93 -5.30
C ASP A 278 5.02 -10.17 -4.63
N HIS A 279 5.38 -9.16 -3.83
CA HIS A 279 4.52 -8.61 -2.79
C HIS A 279 3.22 -7.98 -3.31
N TYR A 280 3.13 -7.73 -4.61
CA TYR A 280 1.94 -7.19 -5.25
C TYR A 280 1.19 -8.21 -6.11
N TYR A 281 1.44 -9.51 -5.96
CA TYR A 281 0.71 -10.59 -6.64
C TYR A 281 -0.09 -11.46 -5.66
N PRO A 282 -1.37 -11.12 -5.37
CA PRO A 282 -2.20 -11.91 -4.44
C PRO A 282 -2.36 -13.38 -4.88
N LYS A 283 -2.31 -13.67 -6.19
CA LYS A 283 -2.33 -15.03 -6.73
C LYS A 283 -1.20 -15.92 -6.19
N HIS A 284 -0.05 -15.34 -5.83
CA HIS A 284 1.07 -16.07 -5.23
C HIS A 284 0.72 -16.55 -3.80
N ARG A 285 -0.06 -15.76 -3.06
CA ARG A 285 -0.55 -16.11 -1.72
C ARG A 285 -1.61 -17.22 -1.79
N ILE A 286 -2.49 -17.17 -2.80
CA ILE A 286 -3.50 -18.22 -3.02
C ILE A 286 -2.81 -19.56 -3.31
N PHE A 287 -1.79 -19.57 -4.17
CA PHE A 287 -1.03 -20.80 -4.43
C PHE A 287 -0.36 -21.34 -3.16
N ALA A 288 0.33 -20.48 -2.39
CA ALA A 288 0.94 -20.86 -1.11
C ALA A 288 -0.10 -21.46 -0.12
N MET A 289 -1.30 -20.89 -0.07
CA MET A 289 -2.40 -21.37 0.76
C MET A 289 -2.98 -22.73 0.29
N GLN A 290 -3.03 -22.97 -1.02
CA GLN A 290 -3.44 -24.26 -1.58
C GLN A 290 -2.40 -25.35 -1.31
N LEU A 291 -1.11 -25.01 -1.27
CA LEU A 291 -0.04 -25.95 -0.92
C LEU A 291 -0.11 -26.45 0.53
N LEU A 292 -0.77 -25.72 1.44
CA LEU A 292 -0.84 -26.11 2.85
C LEU A 292 -1.41 -27.52 3.04
N ASP A 293 -2.44 -27.90 2.29
CA ASP A 293 -3.05 -29.24 2.39
C ASP A 293 -2.05 -30.33 1.96
N VAL A 294 -1.39 -30.11 0.82
CA VAL A 294 -0.35 -31.01 0.30
C VAL A 294 0.80 -31.17 1.29
N LEU A 295 1.27 -30.07 1.86
CA LEU A 295 2.40 -30.07 2.78
C LEU A 295 2.02 -30.74 4.11
N LYS A 296 0.84 -30.44 4.65
CA LYS A 296 0.35 -31.05 5.91
C LYS A 296 0.24 -32.56 5.78
N LEU A 297 -0.31 -33.07 4.68
CA LEU A 297 -0.40 -34.50 4.39
C LEU A 297 0.97 -35.20 4.30
N ASN A 298 2.03 -34.47 3.93
CA ASN A 298 3.39 -34.98 3.83
C ASN A 298 4.26 -34.72 5.09
N GLY A 299 3.60 -34.38 6.21
CA GLY A 299 4.23 -34.27 7.53
C GLY A 299 4.85 -32.90 7.82
N PHE A 300 4.58 -31.88 7.02
CA PHE A 300 5.00 -30.51 7.34
C PHE A 300 4.17 -29.98 8.51
N THR A 301 4.86 -29.50 9.53
CA THR A 301 4.25 -28.95 10.75
C THR A 301 4.61 -27.50 11.00
N ASN A 302 5.68 -26.99 10.36
CA ASN A 302 6.18 -25.65 10.55
C ASN A 302 6.03 -24.81 9.29
N ILE A 303 5.73 -23.52 9.46
CA ILE A 303 5.77 -22.51 8.41
C ILE A 303 6.62 -21.34 8.92
N SER A 304 7.61 -20.92 8.14
CA SER A 304 8.40 -19.73 8.43
C SER A 304 8.15 -18.63 7.39
N LEU A 305 7.83 -17.44 7.88
CA LEU A 305 7.37 -16.31 7.06
C LEU A 305 8.31 -15.12 7.18
N GLU A 306 8.73 -14.55 6.04
CA GLU A 306 9.62 -13.38 6.02
C GLU A 306 8.98 -12.16 6.67
N ALA A 307 7.65 -12.05 6.58
CA ALA A 307 6.92 -10.88 7.05
C ALA A 307 6.92 -10.70 8.59
N PHE A 308 7.47 -11.66 9.33
CA PHE A 308 7.53 -11.66 10.78
C PHE A 308 8.96 -11.84 11.29
N THR A 309 9.23 -11.27 12.45
CA THR A 309 10.39 -11.58 13.30
C THR A 309 10.06 -12.73 14.27
N GLU A 310 11.06 -13.28 14.96
CA GLU A 310 10.86 -14.38 15.92
C GLU A 310 9.94 -14.03 17.11
N ASN A 311 9.80 -12.73 17.43
CA ASN A 311 9.06 -12.26 18.60
C ASN A 311 7.63 -11.79 18.28
N ASP A 312 7.24 -11.83 17.02
CA ASP A 312 5.93 -11.33 16.61
C ASP A 312 4.80 -12.27 17.02
N LYS A 313 3.60 -11.70 17.17
CA LYS A 313 2.40 -12.51 17.25
C LYS A 313 2.07 -13.02 15.86
N PHE A 314 2.14 -14.32 15.63
CA PHE A 314 1.89 -14.93 14.32
C PHE A 314 0.39 -15.02 13.97
N THR A 315 -0.29 -13.88 14.03
CA THR A 315 -1.70 -13.69 13.70
C THR A 315 -1.83 -12.62 12.63
N PRO A 316 -2.79 -12.69 11.72
CA PRO A 316 -3.02 -11.60 10.78
C PRO A 316 -3.60 -10.41 11.54
N ASN A 317 -2.79 -9.37 11.72
CA ASN A 317 -3.27 -8.07 12.18
C ASN A 317 -2.38 -6.95 11.62
N TYR A 318 -2.90 -5.73 11.55
CA TYR A 318 -2.16 -4.60 10.98
C TYR A 318 -0.94 -4.13 11.79
N SER A 319 -0.70 -4.64 13.01
CA SER A 319 0.53 -4.34 13.76
C SER A 319 1.73 -5.20 13.32
N ASN A 320 1.47 -6.33 12.66
CA ASN A 320 2.50 -7.29 12.25
C ASN A 320 3.07 -7.01 10.84
N GLY A 321 3.15 -5.75 10.45
CA GLY A 321 3.69 -5.34 9.15
C GLY A 321 2.65 -5.05 8.07
N PHE A 322 3.13 -4.46 6.98
CA PHE A 322 2.25 -3.99 5.90
C PHE A 322 1.74 -5.13 5.01
N TYR A 323 2.62 -6.03 4.59
CA TYR A 323 2.27 -7.10 3.64
C TYR A 323 1.31 -8.11 4.23
N THR A 324 1.39 -8.39 5.54
CA THR A 324 0.42 -9.23 6.24
C THR A 324 -0.98 -8.61 6.23
N GLY A 325 -1.08 -7.29 6.07
CA GLY A 325 -2.33 -6.53 5.88
C GLY A 325 -3.02 -6.71 4.52
N GLU A 326 -2.42 -7.47 3.60
CA GLU A 326 -3.04 -7.88 2.34
C GLU A 326 -4.04 -9.02 2.59
N PRO A 327 -5.30 -8.93 2.11
CA PRO A 327 -6.34 -9.93 2.41
C PRO A 327 -5.96 -11.40 2.13
N TYR A 328 -5.32 -11.71 1.01
CA TYR A 328 -4.98 -13.10 0.65
C TYR A 328 -3.77 -13.63 1.43
N PHE A 329 -2.81 -12.78 1.81
CA PHE A 329 -1.77 -13.16 2.76
C PHE A 329 -2.38 -13.43 4.15
N ALA A 330 -3.32 -12.59 4.59
CA ALA A 330 -4.03 -12.84 5.84
C ALA A 330 -4.80 -14.17 5.80
N HIS A 331 -5.46 -14.51 4.69
CA HIS A 331 -6.10 -15.83 4.51
C HIS A 331 -5.12 -16.99 4.57
N PHE A 332 -3.96 -16.87 3.94
CA PHE A 332 -2.89 -17.87 4.05
C PHE A 332 -2.50 -18.12 5.52
N ILE A 333 -2.32 -17.05 6.31
CA ILE A 333 -1.98 -17.16 7.73
C ILE A 333 -3.15 -17.75 8.54
N ARG A 334 -4.41 -17.34 8.28
CA ARG A 334 -5.60 -17.90 8.95
C ARG A 334 -5.70 -19.40 8.72
N LYS A 335 -5.61 -19.85 7.46
CA LYS A 335 -5.67 -21.26 7.10
C LYS A 335 -4.52 -22.06 7.72
N ALA A 336 -3.29 -21.53 7.69
CA ALA A 336 -2.15 -22.14 8.35
C ALA A 336 -2.39 -22.40 9.85
N LYS A 337 -2.94 -21.40 10.56
CA LYS A 337 -3.28 -21.54 11.98
C LYS A 337 -4.41 -22.54 12.21
N GLU A 338 -5.47 -22.47 11.42
CA GLU A 338 -6.61 -23.39 11.49
C GLU A 338 -6.17 -24.85 11.33
N MET A 339 -5.24 -25.10 10.40
CA MET A 339 -4.64 -26.41 10.17
C MET A 339 -3.60 -26.82 11.23
N GLY A 340 -3.38 -26.00 12.26
CA GLY A 340 -2.44 -26.27 13.35
C GLY A 340 -0.98 -26.32 12.90
N PHE A 341 -0.57 -25.49 11.93
CA PHE A 341 0.85 -25.26 11.70
C PHE A 341 1.46 -24.39 12.80
N ILE A 342 2.71 -24.68 13.17
CA ILE A 342 3.53 -23.81 13.99
C ILE A 342 4.10 -22.73 13.06
N ILE A 343 3.65 -21.50 13.23
CA ILE A 343 4.11 -20.37 12.43
C ILE A 343 5.24 -19.66 13.17
N THR A 344 6.32 -19.36 12.46
CA THR A 344 7.46 -18.57 12.95
C THR A 344 7.80 -17.44 11.98
N GLY A 345 8.47 -16.41 12.48
CA GLY A 345 9.07 -15.35 11.67
C GLY A 345 10.57 -15.57 11.51
N HIS A 346 11.11 -15.29 10.33
CA HIS A 346 12.55 -15.38 10.11
C HIS A 346 13.23 -14.05 9.81
N GLU A 347 12.51 -12.92 9.78
CA GLU A 347 13.17 -11.62 9.57
C GLU A 347 14.27 -11.36 10.61
N SER A 348 15.41 -10.85 10.15
CA SER A 348 16.54 -10.52 11.01
C SER A 348 16.29 -9.19 11.72
N THR A 349 16.40 -9.19 13.05
CA THR A 349 16.39 -7.98 13.87
C THR A 349 17.80 -7.48 14.21
N ASP A 350 18.84 -8.25 13.90
CA ASP A 350 20.23 -7.87 14.14
C ASP A 350 20.79 -7.12 12.92
N ASN A 351 21.00 -5.82 13.09
CA ASN A 351 21.52 -4.93 12.05
C ASN A 351 23.06 -5.05 11.88
N ASN A 352 23.75 -5.82 12.71
CA ASN A 352 25.21 -6.00 12.64
C ASN A 352 25.65 -7.15 11.74
N ILE A 353 24.71 -7.98 11.28
CA ILE A 353 24.97 -9.09 10.38
C ILE A 353 24.27 -8.88 9.04
N ASP A 354 24.75 -9.59 8.02
CA ASP A 354 24.02 -9.65 6.75
C ASP A 354 22.60 -10.18 6.98
N ARG A 355 21.59 -9.47 6.45
CA ARG A 355 20.17 -9.79 6.65
C ARG A 355 19.84 -11.21 6.19
N GLU A 356 20.39 -11.65 5.06
CA GLU A 356 20.13 -13.00 4.50
C GLU A 356 20.70 -14.08 5.42
N LEU A 357 21.89 -13.83 5.98
CA LEU A 357 22.51 -14.70 6.97
C LEU A 357 21.69 -14.76 8.27
N GLY A 358 21.18 -13.63 8.75
CA GLY A 358 20.30 -13.57 9.93
C GLY A 358 19.01 -14.36 9.72
N GLN A 359 18.38 -14.19 8.56
CA GLN A 359 17.19 -14.94 8.16
C GLN A 359 17.45 -16.45 8.10
N ALA A 360 18.55 -16.87 7.46
CA ALA A 360 18.95 -18.27 7.40
C ALA A 360 19.18 -18.87 8.80
N LYS A 361 19.85 -18.14 9.71
CA LYS A 361 20.07 -18.57 11.09
C LYS A 361 18.77 -18.75 11.86
N ASN A 362 17.81 -17.85 11.70
CA ASN A 362 16.51 -17.95 12.36
C ASN A 362 15.73 -19.19 11.91
N ILE A 363 15.80 -19.55 10.63
CA ILE A 363 15.20 -20.80 10.12
C ILE A 363 15.97 -22.02 10.67
N ALA A 364 17.30 -21.97 10.71
CA ALA A 364 18.14 -23.08 11.18
C ALA A 364 17.84 -23.50 12.64
N LYS A 365 17.50 -22.55 13.53
CA LYS A 365 17.12 -22.82 14.93
C LYS A 365 15.98 -23.83 15.08
N ILE A 366 15.10 -23.93 14.08
CA ILE A 366 13.99 -24.89 14.09
C ILE A 366 14.52 -26.33 14.04
N PHE A 367 15.62 -26.55 13.31
CA PHE A 367 16.30 -27.85 13.24
C PHE A 367 17.17 -28.14 14.47
N ASP A 368 17.70 -27.11 15.13
CA ASP A 368 18.38 -27.26 16.42
C ASP A 368 17.42 -27.79 17.50
N GLN A 369 16.16 -27.33 17.47
CA GLN A 369 15.10 -27.79 18.38
C GLN A 369 14.52 -29.14 17.97
N ASN A 370 14.39 -29.38 16.66
CA ASN A 370 13.88 -30.64 16.12
C ASN A 370 14.53 -30.97 14.77
N SER A 371 15.54 -31.84 14.81
CA SER A 371 16.29 -32.25 13.61
C SER A 371 15.44 -32.99 12.56
N LYS A 372 14.24 -33.46 12.92
CA LYS A 372 13.27 -34.11 12.00
C LYS A 372 12.16 -33.16 11.54
N ALA A 373 12.24 -31.88 11.86
CA ALA A 373 11.23 -30.91 11.46
C ALA A 373 11.06 -30.88 9.93
N LYS A 374 9.81 -30.78 9.48
CA LYS A 374 9.49 -30.43 8.10
C LYS A 374 8.89 -29.03 8.08
N ILE A 375 9.46 -28.15 7.25
CA ILE A 375 9.18 -26.72 7.23
C ILE A 375 8.94 -26.17 5.83
N PHE A 376 7.86 -25.40 5.72
CA PHE A 376 7.58 -24.56 4.56
C PHE A 376 8.08 -23.15 4.82
N VAL A 377 8.98 -22.64 3.98
CA VAL A 377 9.52 -21.28 4.11
C VAL A 377 8.96 -20.42 2.99
N TYR A 378 8.40 -19.27 3.34
CA TYR A 378 7.77 -18.36 2.39
C TYR A 378 8.44 -16.99 2.39
N VAL A 379 8.94 -16.61 1.22
CA VAL A 379 9.87 -15.47 1.07
C VAL A 379 9.53 -14.59 -0.13
N GLY A 380 10.00 -13.35 -0.12
CA GLY A 380 9.96 -12.42 -1.23
C GLY A 380 11.09 -12.67 -2.23
N HIS A 381 10.76 -12.59 -3.52
CA HIS A 381 11.70 -12.49 -4.63
C HIS A 381 12.91 -13.43 -4.54
N SER A 382 14.11 -12.88 -4.30
CA SER A 382 15.40 -13.56 -4.47
C SER A 382 15.92 -14.27 -3.22
N HIS A 383 15.22 -14.19 -2.08
CA HIS A 383 15.61 -14.92 -0.86
C HIS A 383 15.66 -16.45 -1.07
N ILE A 384 14.97 -16.94 -2.09
CA ILE A 384 14.94 -18.33 -2.51
C ILE A 384 16.19 -18.81 -3.26
N GLU A 385 17.04 -17.90 -3.73
CA GLU A 385 18.11 -18.23 -4.67
C GLU A 385 19.24 -19.03 -4.01
N LYS A 386 19.69 -20.10 -4.68
CA LYS A 386 20.86 -20.89 -4.30
C LYS A 386 22.09 -20.42 -5.09
N GLY A 387 23.29 -20.52 -4.54
CA GLY A 387 24.55 -20.15 -5.19
C GLY A 387 25.14 -18.79 -4.78
N ASN A 388 26.30 -18.46 -5.35
CA ASN A 388 27.14 -17.35 -4.92
C ASN A 388 27.70 -16.54 -6.11
N ASN A 389 26.81 -15.97 -6.92
CA ASN A 389 27.19 -15.12 -8.06
C ASN A 389 27.26 -13.65 -7.63
N GLY A 390 28.17 -13.33 -6.69
CA GLY A 390 28.44 -11.98 -6.20
C GLY A 390 27.66 -11.55 -4.95
N LYS A 391 26.49 -12.14 -4.69
CA LYS A 391 25.76 -12.05 -3.41
C LYS A 391 25.21 -13.43 -3.06
N LYS A 392 25.30 -13.82 -1.80
CA LYS A 392 24.59 -14.98 -1.25
C LYS A 392 23.21 -14.55 -0.75
N TRP A 393 22.19 -15.33 -1.09
CA TRP A 393 20.83 -15.13 -0.61
C TRP A 393 20.50 -16.10 0.52
N MET A 394 19.39 -15.86 1.22
CA MET A 394 18.97 -16.61 2.40
C MET A 394 19.01 -18.13 2.19
N ALA A 395 18.44 -18.65 1.09
CA ALA A 395 18.42 -20.08 0.83
C ALA A 395 19.84 -20.69 0.68
N GLN A 396 20.79 -19.94 0.10
CA GLN A 396 22.19 -20.38 0.02
C GLN A 396 22.85 -20.42 1.40
N TYR A 397 22.68 -19.37 2.21
CA TYR A 397 23.21 -19.36 3.58
C TYR A 397 22.64 -20.51 4.42
N PHE A 398 21.32 -20.74 4.33
CA PHE A 398 20.65 -21.83 5.02
C PHE A 398 21.25 -23.19 4.65
N LYS A 399 21.45 -23.44 3.36
CA LYS A 399 22.04 -24.69 2.86
C LYS A 399 23.45 -24.91 3.41
N GLU A 400 24.31 -23.90 3.35
CA GLU A 400 25.69 -23.99 3.85
C GLU A 400 25.76 -24.24 5.36
N GLN A 401 24.86 -23.62 6.13
CA GLN A 401 24.88 -23.70 7.59
C GLN A 401 24.30 -25.00 8.14
N THR A 402 23.27 -25.54 7.48
CA THR A 402 22.53 -26.72 7.98
C THR A 402 22.92 -28.01 7.28
N ASN A 403 23.63 -27.94 6.15
CA ASN A 403 23.83 -29.04 5.21
C ASN A 403 22.52 -29.66 4.65
N ILE A 404 21.38 -28.97 4.82
CA ILE A 404 20.09 -29.36 4.23
C ILE A 404 19.96 -28.61 2.90
N ASP A 405 19.76 -29.34 1.79
CA ASP A 405 19.46 -28.72 0.49
C ASP A 405 17.94 -28.49 0.37
N PRO A 406 17.44 -27.24 0.46
CA PRO A 406 16.02 -26.99 0.34
C PRO A 406 15.56 -27.15 -1.11
N ILE A 407 14.35 -27.68 -1.29
CA ILE A 407 13.64 -27.59 -2.57
C ILE A 407 13.15 -26.16 -2.75
N THR A 408 13.53 -25.52 -3.85
CA THR A 408 13.17 -24.13 -4.13
C THR A 408 12.25 -24.02 -5.34
N ILE A 409 11.09 -23.39 -5.15
CA ILE A 409 10.06 -23.18 -6.17
C ILE A 409 9.87 -21.67 -6.43
N ASN A 410 10.20 -21.20 -7.64
CA ASN A 410 10.13 -19.79 -8.03
C ASN A 410 8.88 -19.50 -8.87
N GLN A 411 7.94 -18.71 -8.33
CA GLN A 411 6.73 -18.29 -9.05
C GLN A 411 6.77 -16.83 -9.56
N VAL A 412 7.94 -16.18 -9.51
CA VAL A 412 8.11 -14.75 -9.85
C VAL A 412 8.77 -14.56 -11.22
N SER A 413 9.69 -15.46 -11.59
CA SER A 413 10.59 -15.26 -12.72
C SER A 413 9.90 -15.41 -14.08
N ILE A 414 9.04 -16.42 -14.23
CA ILE A 414 8.42 -16.79 -15.51
C ILE A 414 6.92 -16.49 -15.43
N CYS A 415 6.39 -15.80 -16.45
CA CYS A 415 4.96 -15.57 -16.61
C CYS A 415 4.54 -15.78 -18.07
N ALA A 416 3.35 -16.35 -18.29
CA ALA A 416 2.74 -16.55 -19.59
C ALA A 416 1.22 -16.64 -19.47
N ASP A 417 0.49 -16.15 -20.47
CA ASP A 417 -0.98 -16.28 -20.54
C ASP A 417 -1.32 -17.65 -21.14
N LEU A 418 -1.69 -18.59 -20.27
CA LEU A 418 -1.97 -19.99 -20.63
C LEU A 418 -3.33 -20.40 -20.05
N ALA A 419 -3.95 -21.41 -20.65
CA ALA A 419 -5.26 -21.90 -20.20
C ALA A 419 -5.18 -22.59 -18.82
N ASP A 420 -4.06 -23.27 -18.55
CA ASP A 420 -3.79 -23.89 -17.26
C ASP A 420 -3.56 -22.83 -16.17
N GLU A 421 -4.15 -23.05 -14.99
CA GLU A 421 -3.99 -22.16 -13.84
C GLU A 421 -2.59 -22.25 -13.22
N LEU A 422 -1.99 -23.44 -13.27
CA LEU A 422 -0.69 -23.71 -12.70
C LEU A 422 0.14 -24.58 -13.63
N ILE A 423 1.39 -24.21 -13.85
CA ILE A 423 2.35 -25.00 -14.60
C ILE A 423 3.66 -25.03 -13.83
N LEU A 424 4.13 -26.23 -13.50
CA LEU A 424 5.41 -26.45 -12.84
C LEU A 424 6.44 -26.91 -13.87
N ILE A 425 7.56 -26.19 -13.89
CA ILE A 425 8.67 -26.39 -14.81
C ILE A 425 9.92 -26.72 -13.99
N PRO A 426 10.45 -27.95 -14.07
CA PRO A 426 11.74 -28.27 -13.50
C PRO A 426 12.86 -27.46 -14.18
N LYS A 427 13.85 -27.00 -13.43
CA LYS A 427 14.95 -26.17 -13.99
C LYS A 427 15.65 -26.85 -15.16
N GLN A 428 15.84 -28.16 -15.12
CA GLN A 428 16.51 -28.93 -16.17
C GLN A 428 15.77 -28.90 -17.53
N SER A 429 14.48 -28.59 -17.55
CA SER A 429 13.71 -28.42 -18.80
C SER A 429 13.93 -27.06 -19.44
N LEU A 430 14.53 -26.11 -18.73
CA LEU A 430 14.81 -24.78 -19.26
C LEU A 430 16.10 -24.84 -20.09
N VAL A 431 15.94 -24.81 -21.42
CA VAL A 431 17.04 -24.87 -22.39
C VAL A 431 17.09 -23.64 -23.29
N GLY A 432 18.29 -23.24 -23.71
CA GLY A 432 18.53 -22.11 -24.63
C GLY A 432 18.77 -20.76 -23.95
N ASP A 433 18.70 -19.68 -24.73
CA ASP A 433 19.15 -18.34 -24.28
C ASP A 433 18.15 -17.60 -23.37
N SER A 434 16.94 -18.17 -23.19
CA SER A 434 15.85 -17.55 -22.40
C SER A 434 15.71 -18.13 -20.99
N ILE A 435 16.79 -18.68 -20.43
CA ILE A 435 16.76 -19.22 -19.06
C ILE A 435 16.65 -18.07 -18.05
N PRO A 436 15.72 -18.11 -17.09
CA PRO A 436 15.65 -17.12 -16.03
C PRO A 436 16.96 -17.07 -15.25
N ARG A 437 17.38 -15.86 -14.85
CA ARG A 437 18.54 -15.66 -13.95
C ARG A 437 18.16 -16.05 -12.52
N SER A 438 17.91 -17.33 -12.31
CA SER A 438 17.52 -17.92 -11.04
C SER A 438 18.11 -19.32 -10.93
N ASN A 439 18.50 -19.67 -9.71
CA ASN A 439 19.02 -20.95 -9.31
C ASN A 439 17.98 -21.80 -8.57
N ALA A 440 16.71 -21.41 -8.60
CA ALA A 440 15.62 -22.23 -8.08
C ALA A 440 15.53 -23.59 -8.81
N ASP A 441 15.11 -24.63 -8.09
CA ASP A 441 14.98 -25.99 -8.62
C ASP A 441 13.77 -26.13 -9.56
N PHE A 442 12.69 -25.42 -9.25
CA PHE A 442 11.45 -25.42 -10.02
C PHE A 442 10.93 -24.00 -10.25
N PHE A 443 10.15 -23.83 -11.32
CA PHE A 443 9.47 -22.60 -11.67
C PHE A 443 7.98 -22.84 -11.81
N VAL A 444 7.16 -21.93 -11.30
CA VAL A 444 5.70 -22.00 -11.44
C VAL A 444 5.21 -20.83 -12.26
N ILE A 445 4.52 -21.10 -13.36
CA ILE A 445 3.65 -20.11 -14.01
C ILE A 445 2.33 -20.15 -13.27
N ASN A 446 2.04 -19.07 -12.54
CA ASN A 446 0.83 -18.95 -11.73
C ASN A 446 -0.18 -18.04 -12.45
N ASN A 447 -1.24 -18.65 -12.96
CA ASN A 447 -2.39 -18.01 -13.62
C ASN A 447 -3.68 -18.15 -12.80
N ILE A 448 -3.57 -18.50 -11.51
CA ILE A 448 -4.72 -18.56 -10.61
C ILE A 448 -5.41 -17.19 -10.61
N LYS A 449 -6.73 -17.21 -10.82
CA LYS A 449 -7.56 -16.02 -10.64
C LYS A 449 -7.69 -15.70 -9.16
N THR A 450 -7.43 -14.45 -8.81
CA THR A 450 -7.67 -13.91 -7.47
C THR A 450 -9.17 -13.79 -7.22
N ASP A 451 -9.75 -14.75 -6.51
CA ASP A 451 -11.18 -14.84 -6.21
C ASP A 451 -11.39 -15.34 -4.78
N LEU A 452 -12.27 -14.68 -4.02
CA LEU A 452 -12.61 -15.06 -2.66
C LEU A 452 -13.24 -16.46 -2.58
N GLN A 453 -13.92 -16.91 -3.65
CA GLN A 453 -14.46 -18.27 -3.75
C GLN A 453 -13.37 -19.35 -3.77
N LYS A 454 -12.15 -19.03 -4.22
CA LYS A 454 -11.02 -19.97 -4.11
C LYS A 454 -10.51 -20.11 -2.67
N VAL A 455 -10.82 -19.16 -1.81
CA VAL A 455 -10.50 -19.21 -0.37
C VAL A 455 -11.59 -19.97 0.39
N TYR A 456 -12.86 -19.65 0.12
CA TYR A 456 -14.04 -20.21 0.78
C TYR A 456 -14.81 -21.16 -0.14
N PHE A 457 -14.13 -22.14 -0.72
CA PHE A 457 -14.70 -23.05 -1.71
C PHE A 457 -15.78 -23.99 -1.15
N ASP A 458 -15.81 -24.16 0.18
CA ASP A 458 -16.75 -24.97 0.94
C ASP A 458 -17.98 -24.17 1.43
N LYS A 459 -18.00 -22.84 1.21
CA LYS A 459 -19.09 -21.96 1.66
C LYS A 459 -20.02 -21.59 0.51
N ILE A 460 -21.30 -21.40 0.85
CA ILE A 460 -22.30 -20.88 -0.06
C ILE A 460 -22.11 -19.36 -0.15
N PHE A 461 -22.00 -18.82 -1.36
CA PHE A 461 -21.97 -17.37 -1.58
C PHE A 461 -23.39 -16.84 -1.80
N GLN A 462 -23.76 -15.80 -1.05
CA GLN A 462 -25.04 -15.13 -1.21
C GLN A 462 -24.89 -13.63 -1.46
N LYS A 463 -25.84 -13.09 -2.22
CA LYS A 463 -25.93 -11.66 -2.50
C LYS A 463 -26.53 -10.95 -1.28
N PHE A 464 -25.79 -9.99 -0.75
CA PHE A 464 -26.25 -9.10 0.32
C PHE A 464 -26.39 -7.66 -0.19
N ILE A 465 -27.44 -6.95 0.23
CA ILE A 465 -27.66 -5.55 -0.15
C ILE A 465 -27.44 -4.65 1.05
N LEU A 466 -26.30 -3.97 1.09
CA LEU A 466 -26.01 -2.94 2.08
C LEU A 466 -26.70 -1.64 1.70
N ARG A 467 -27.43 -1.03 2.66
CA ARG A 467 -28.22 0.18 2.44
C ARG A 467 -27.72 1.35 3.29
N ASN A 468 -27.51 2.50 2.66
CA ASN A 468 -27.22 3.75 3.35
C ASN A 468 -27.58 4.95 2.48
N SER A 469 -28.29 5.94 3.04
CA SER A 469 -28.71 7.13 2.30
C SER A 469 -27.54 7.97 1.78
N LEU A 470 -26.37 7.93 2.45
CA LEU A 470 -25.17 8.68 2.05
C LEU A 470 -24.58 8.18 0.73
N PHE A 471 -24.82 6.93 0.34
CA PHE A 471 -24.30 6.37 -0.91
C PHE A 471 -24.81 7.12 -2.15
N LYS A 472 -26.02 7.72 -2.07
CA LYS A 472 -26.62 8.52 -3.15
C LYS A 472 -25.77 9.73 -3.55
N SER A 473 -24.90 10.22 -2.67
CA SER A 473 -24.02 11.36 -2.93
C SER A 473 -22.74 11.00 -3.69
N PHE A 474 -22.49 9.71 -3.97
CA PHE A 474 -21.24 9.21 -4.55
C PHE A 474 -21.43 8.41 -5.85
N LYS A 475 -22.50 8.69 -6.62
CA LYS A 475 -22.88 7.91 -7.81
C LYS A 475 -21.86 7.88 -8.96
N SER A 476 -20.82 8.70 -8.90
CA SER A 476 -19.75 8.79 -9.90
C SER A 476 -18.37 8.60 -9.29
N GLU A 477 -18.29 8.20 -8.02
CA GLU A 477 -17.04 8.06 -7.28
C GLU A 477 -16.94 6.65 -6.72
N GLU A 478 -15.76 6.04 -6.88
CA GLU A 478 -15.48 4.76 -6.25
C GLU A 478 -15.44 4.92 -4.73
N VAL A 479 -16.03 3.96 -4.03
CA VAL A 479 -15.87 3.78 -2.59
C VAL A 479 -15.14 2.47 -2.32
N LEU A 480 -14.32 2.47 -1.28
CA LEU A 480 -13.65 1.28 -0.76
C LEU A 480 -14.59 0.58 0.23
N ILE A 481 -14.87 -0.68 -0.03
CA ILE A 481 -15.64 -1.55 0.87
C ILE A 481 -14.67 -2.55 1.47
N SER A 482 -14.54 -2.55 2.78
CA SER A 482 -13.72 -3.50 3.54
C SER A 482 -14.65 -4.41 4.34
N VAL A 483 -14.55 -5.72 4.12
CA VAL A 483 -15.35 -6.74 4.79
C VAL A 483 -14.44 -7.50 5.74
N PHE A 484 -14.77 -7.51 7.02
CA PHE A 484 -14.01 -8.17 8.07
C PHE A 484 -14.82 -9.35 8.62
N ASP A 485 -14.15 -10.44 9.00
CA ASP A 485 -14.78 -11.44 9.85
C ASP A 485 -15.24 -10.77 11.16
N MET A 486 -16.49 -11.02 11.57
CA MET A 486 -17.06 -10.29 12.71
C MET A 486 -16.36 -10.63 14.02
N SER A 487 -15.98 -11.88 14.23
CA SER A 487 -15.35 -12.31 15.49
C SER A 487 -13.95 -11.69 15.61
N GLU A 488 -13.16 -11.78 14.53
CA GLU A 488 -11.84 -11.17 14.44
C GLU A 488 -11.92 -9.63 14.58
N TYR A 489 -12.90 -8.99 13.95
CA TYR A 489 -13.09 -7.55 14.08
C TYR A 489 -13.45 -7.13 15.50
N LEU A 490 -14.28 -7.90 16.20
CA LEU A 490 -14.66 -7.59 17.58
C LEU A 490 -13.46 -7.67 18.53
N GLU A 491 -12.55 -8.61 18.31
CA GLU A 491 -11.32 -8.80 19.09
C GLU A 491 -10.26 -7.74 18.76
N LEU A 492 -9.95 -7.54 17.47
CA LEU A 492 -8.81 -6.73 17.03
C LEU A 492 -9.16 -5.27 16.70
N LYS A 493 -10.44 -4.95 16.49
CA LYS A 493 -10.93 -3.62 16.08
C LYS A 493 -10.17 -3.10 14.86
N GLU A 494 -9.57 -1.91 14.97
CA GLU A 494 -8.78 -1.28 13.90
C GLU A 494 -7.57 -2.13 13.47
N LEU A 495 -7.13 -3.10 14.26
CA LEU A 495 -6.03 -4.01 13.88
C LEU A 495 -6.50 -5.19 13.03
N ALA A 496 -7.80 -5.46 12.94
CA ALA A 496 -8.35 -6.54 12.11
C ALA A 496 -8.03 -6.30 10.64
N ILE A 497 -7.77 -7.37 9.89
CA ILE A 497 -7.51 -7.30 8.45
C ILE A 497 -8.77 -7.78 7.72
N PRO A 498 -9.26 -7.06 6.70
CA PRO A 498 -10.44 -7.48 5.98
C PRO A 498 -10.19 -8.82 5.29
N ILE A 499 -11.22 -9.67 5.28
CA ILE A 499 -11.22 -10.88 4.44
C ILE A 499 -11.23 -10.51 2.96
N VAL A 500 -11.72 -9.32 2.61
CA VAL A 500 -11.68 -8.81 1.25
C VAL A 500 -11.90 -7.30 1.22
N ASN A 501 -11.26 -6.63 0.27
CA ASN A 501 -11.59 -5.26 -0.11
C ASN A 501 -12.13 -5.24 -1.54
N PHE A 502 -13.14 -4.41 -1.80
CA PHE A 502 -13.65 -4.17 -3.15
C PHE A 502 -13.78 -2.68 -3.42
N LEU A 503 -13.83 -2.32 -4.71
CA LEU A 503 -14.24 -1.01 -5.17
C LEU A 503 -15.63 -1.12 -5.79
N GLN A 504 -16.49 -0.16 -5.46
CA GLN A 504 -17.79 -0.05 -6.12
C GLN A 504 -18.13 1.42 -6.33
N ILE A 505 -18.82 1.71 -7.43
CA ILE A 505 -19.50 2.99 -7.64
C ILE A 505 -20.96 2.79 -7.22
N PRO A 506 -21.46 3.45 -6.16
CA PRO A 506 -22.82 3.25 -5.70
C PRO A 506 -23.87 3.73 -6.72
N GLU A 507 -24.70 2.85 -7.25
CA GLU A 507 -25.76 3.24 -8.22
C GLU A 507 -26.90 4.04 -7.55
N SER A 508 -27.12 3.81 -6.25
CA SER A 508 -28.26 4.34 -5.49
C SER A 508 -27.93 4.48 -4.00
N ASP A 509 -28.88 4.22 -3.10
CA ASP A 509 -28.62 4.03 -1.66
C ASP A 509 -28.20 2.59 -1.33
N LYS A 510 -27.83 1.79 -2.35
CA LYS A 510 -27.53 0.36 -2.21
C LYS A 510 -26.14 0.04 -2.76
N ILE A 511 -25.47 -0.85 -2.05
CA ILE A 511 -24.23 -1.53 -2.46
C ILE A 511 -24.52 -3.03 -2.43
N LYS A 512 -24.18 -3.74 -3.51
CA LYS A 512 -24.41 -5.18 -3.64
C LYS A 512 -23.10 -5.91 -3.34
N LEU A 513 -23.13 -6.82 -2.39
CA LEU A 513 -21.99 -7.66 -2.00
C LEU A 513 -22.31 -9.11 -2.34
N ASN A 514 -21.31 -9.88 -2.74
CA ASN A 514 -21.41 -11.33 -2.87
C ASN A 514 -20.39 -11.95 -1.92
N LEU A 515 -20.86 -12.56 -0.83
CA LEU A 515 -20.01 -13.00 0.28
C LEU A 515 -20.37 -14.43 0.67
N PRO A 516 -19.41 -15.20 1.22
CA PRO A 516 -19.72 -16.49 1.79
C PRO A 516 -20.69 -16.35 2.97
N SER A 517 -21.49 -17.37 3.24
CA SER A 517 -22.38 -17.41 4.41
C SER A 517 -21.55 -17.18 5.69
N GLY A 518 -21.96 -16.23 6.53
CA GLY A 518 -21.21 -15.84 7.72
C GLY A 518 -21.62 -14.50 8.30
N LYS A 519 -20.94 -14.10 9.38
CA LYS A 519 -21.15 -12.82 10.07
C LYS A 519 -19.96 -11.90 9.82
N TYR A 520 -20.22 -10.68 9.39
CA TYR A 520 -19.19 -9.73 8.98
C TYR A 520 -19.38 -8.36 9.59
N HIS A 521 -18.28 -7.65 9.77
CA HIS A 521 -18.29 -6.21 9.92
C HIS A 521 -17.91 -5.56 8.59
N VAL A 522 -18.69 -4.61 8.09
CA VAL A 522 -18.48 -3.96 6.80
C VAL A 522 -18.31 -2.46 6.98
N VAL A 523 -17.18 -1.96 6.49
CA VAL A 523 -16.88 -0.52 6.48
C VAL A 523 -16.80 -0.02 5.05
N VAL A 524 -17.45 1.11 4.79
CA VAL A 524 -17.43 1.78 3.48
C VAL A 524 -16.79 3.14 3.64
N ARG A 525 -15.71 3.40 2.89
CA ARG A 525 -14.95 4.66 2.94
C ARG A 525 -14.79 5.28 1.56
N THR A 526 -14.79 6.60 1.51
CA THR A 526 -14.44 7.35 0.29
C THR A 526 -12.93 7.36 0.09
N GLU A 527 -12.50 7.82 -1.09
CA GLU A 527 -11.10 8.10 -1.41
C GLU A 527 -10.44 9.16 -0.50
N ASP A 528 -11.23 10.05 0.08
CA ASP A 528 -10.76 11.03 1.06
C ASP A 528 -10.73 10.49 2.50
N ASN A 529 -10.93 9.18 2.66
CA ASN A 529 -10.98 8.46 3.93
C ASN A 529 -12.15 8.86 4.84
N LYS A 530 -13.24 9.36 4.26
CA LYS A 530 -14.49 9.59 4.99
C LYS A 530 -15.25 8.28 5.09
N GLU A 531 -15.58 7.87 6.30
CA GLU A 531 -16.48 6.74 6.52
C GLU A 531 -17.92 7.12 6.16
N LEU A 532 -18.53 6.33 5.28
CA LEU A 532 -19.93 6.45 4.88
C LEU A 532 -20.83 5.53 5.71
N SER A 533 -20.31 4.38 6.10
CA SER A 533 -21.04 3.42 6.93
C SER A 533 -20.09 2.41 7.59
N SER A 534 -20.45 1.94 8.77
CA SER A 534 -19.82 0.84 9.50
C SER A 534 -20.95 0.01 10.11
N ASN A 535 -21.13 -1.23 9.64
CA ASN A 535 -22.29 -2.06 10.01
C ASN A 535 -21.88 -3.51 10.25
N ASN A 536 -22.54 -4.17 11.18
CA ASN A 536 -22.51 -5.62 11.28
C ASN A 536 -23.58 -6.19 10.34
N ILE A 537 -23.24 -7.23 9.60
CA ILE A 537 -24.14 -7.93 8.69
C ILE A 537 -24.05 -9.43 8.91
N GLU A 538 -25.13 -10.13 8.57
CA GLU A 538 -25.19 -11.58 8.52
C GLU A 538 -25.65 -11.97 7.11
N VAL A 539 -24.84 -12.81 6.47
CA VAL A 539 -25.12 -13.41 5.18
C VAL A 539 -25.52 -14.84 5.48
N ASN A 540 -26.82 -15.13 5.39
CA ASN A 540 -27.36 -16.46 5.61
C ASN A 540 -27.00 -17.41 4.47
#